data_AF-A0A6I7QGD3-F1
#
_entry.id   AF-A0A6I7QGD3-F1
#
_cell.length_a   1.000
_cell.length_b   1.000
_cell.length_c   1.000
_cell.angle_alpha   90.00
_cell.angle_beta   90.00
_cell.angle_gamma   90.00
#
_symmetry.space_group_name_H-M   'P 1'
#
loop_
_entity.id
_entity.type
_entity.pdbx_description
1 polymer ?
#
loop_
_entity_poly.entity_id
_entity_poly.type
_entity_poly.pdbx_seq_one_letter_code
_entity_poly.pdbx_strand_id
1 'polypeptide(L)'
;MNNKDQYTDDNLETARLCKALAHPARISIIKLLLSKDCCVCGDIVKELPLAQSTVSQHLKELKNAGIIRGNITPPKVKYCIDKENWNRLKETITQFLQ
;
A
#
# COMPACT_ATOMS: atom_id res chain seq x y z
N MET A 1 23.18 1.34 19.48
CA MET A 1 21.75 1.11 19.76
C MET A 1 20.94 1.48 18.54
N ASN A 2 20.05 0.62 18.08
CA ASN A 2 19.14 0.95 16.99
C ASN A 2 17.95 1.70 17.61
N ASN A 3 17.61 2.91 17.14
CA ASN A 3 16.56 3.75 17.74
C ASN A 3 15.16 3.09 17.81
N LYS A 4 14.99 1.90 17.21
CA LYS A 4 13.73 1.14 17.24
C LYS A 4 13.41 0.53 18.60
N ASP A 5 14.41 0.30 19.46
CA ASP A 5 14.22 -0.33 20.78
C ASP A 5 13.51 0.59 21.80
N GLN A 6 13.17 1.83 21.41
CA GLN A 6 12.55 2.84 22.26
C GLN A 6 11.03 3.03 22.03
N TYR A 7 10.43 2.32 21.07
CA TYR A 7 9.03 2.51 20.70
C TYR A 7 8.25 1.20 20.83
N THR A 8 6.97 1.30 21.23
CA THR A 8 6.06 0.15 21.27
C THR A 8 5.84 -0.42 19.86
N ASP A 9 5.53 -1.71 19.77
CA ASP A 9 5.24 -2.36 18.50
C ASP A 9 4.09 -1.67 17.75
N ASP A 10 3.05 -1.22 18.47
CA ASP A 10 1.91 -0.48 17.90
C ASP A 10 2.34 0.85 17.28
N ASN A 11 3.26 1.58 17.90
CA ASN A 11 3.80 2.83 17.37
C ASN A 11 4.66 2.57 16.12
N LEU A 12 5.47 1.52 16.14
CA LEU A 12 6.30 1.11 14.99
C LEU A 12 5.42 0.67 13.81
N GLU A 13 4.35 -0.06 14.07
CA GLU A 13 3.37 -0.47 13.07
C GLU A 13 2.64 0.74 12.49
N THR A 14 2.09 1.61 13.33
CA THR A 14 1.40 2.84 12.90
C THR A 14 2.31 3.70 12.03
N ALA A 15 3.55 3.93 12.47
CA ALA A 15 4.53 4.70 11.69
C ALA A 15 4.86 4.05 10.35
N ARG A 16 5.01 2.73 10.29
CA ARG A 16 5.23 1.98 9.04
C ARG A 16 4.06 2.14 8.07
N LEU A 17 2.83 2.00 8.56
CA LEU A 17 1.62 2.12 7.76
C LEU A 17 1.42 3.54 7.24
N CYS A 18 1.54 4.54 8.11
CA CYS A 18 1.48 5.96 7.72
C CYS A 18 2.57 6.31 6.70
N LYS A 19 3.80 5.81 6.89
CA LYS A 19 4.90 5.98 5.92
C LYS A 19 4.57 5.36 4.56
N ALA A 20 3.84 4.25 4.52
CA ALA A 20 3.39 3.62 3.28
C ALA A 20 2.32 4.47 2.55
N LEU A 21 1.51 5.24 3.30
CA LEU A 21 0.48 6.11 2.74
C LEU A 21 0.96 7.51 2.36
N ALA A 22 2.02 8.02 2.99
CA ALA A 22 2.45 9.43 2.94
C ALA A 22 2.91 9.98 1.57
N HIS A 23 2.73 9.26 0.45
CA HIS A 23 3.07 9.76 -0.88
C HIS A 23 1.81 9.86 -1.76
N PRO A 24 1.57 10.99 -2.46
CA PRO A 24 0.35 11.22 -3.23
C PRO A 24 0.09 10.14 -4.29
N ALA A 25 1.12 9.71 -5.02
CA ALA A 25 0.99 8.63 -6.00
C ALA A 25 0.46 7.32 -5.39
N ARG A 26 0.87 6.99 -4.16
CA ARG A 26 0.40 5.77 -3.47
C ARG A 26 -1.05 5.90 -3.05
N ILE A 27 -1.47 7.08 -2.60
CA ILE A 27 -2.88 7.38 -2.34
C ILE A 27 -3.71 7.22 -3.62
N SER A 28 -3.23 7.73 -4.76
CA SER A 28 -3.93 7.57 -6.05
C SER A 28 -4.04 6.10 -6.48
N ILE A 29 -2.97 5.31 -6.32
CA ILE A 29 -2.99 3.86 -6.59
C ILE A 29 -4.04 3.16 -5.71
N ILE A 30 -4.04 3.44 -4.40
CA ILE A 30 -4.99 2.84 -3.46
C ILE A 30 -6.43 3.20 -3.85
N LYS A 31 -6.71 4.47 -4.14
CA LYS A 31 -8.04 4.92 -4.59
C LYS A 31 -8.49 4.20 -5.86
N LEU A 32 -7.59 4.06 -6.84
CA LEU A 32 -7.87 3.31 -8.06
C LEU A 32 -8.23 1.85 -7.75
N LEU A 33 -7.43 1.17 -6.93
CA LEU A 33 -7.66 -0.23 -6.57
C LEU A 33 -8.94 -0.43 -5.74
N LEU A 34 -9.30 0.52 -4.88
CA LEU A 34 -10.57 0.50 -4.13
C LEU A 34 -11.78 0.74 -5.04
N SER A 35 -11.67 1.65 -6.01
CA SER A 35 -12.79 2.02 -6.89
C SER A 35 -13.21 0.93 -7.87
N LYS A 36 -12.30 0.01 -8.21
CA LYS A 36 -12.50 -0.97 -9.28
C LYS A 36 -13.14 -2.28 -8.79
N ASP A 37 -13.31 -2.48 -7.47
CA ASP A 37 -13.75 -3.73 -6.77
C ASP A 37 -13.00 -5.03 -7.12
N CYS A 38 -12.32 -5.07 -8.26
CA CYS A 38 -11.61 -6.18 -8.85
C CYS A 38 -10.12 -5.85 -9.01
N CYS A 39 -9.31 -6.90 -9.07
CA CYS A 39 -7.87 -6.80 -9.27
C CYS A 39 -7.54 -6.14 -10.61
N VAL A 40 -6.84 -5.00 -10.57
CA VAL A 40 -6.45 -4.24 -11.76
C VAL A 40 -5.22 -4.87 -12.40
N CYS A 41 -5.22 -4.97 -13.72
CA CYS A 41 -4.05 -5.42 -14.49
C CYS A 41 -2.88 -4.44 -14.30
N GLY A 42 -1.64 -4.91 -14.40
CA GLY A 42 -0.41 -4.12 -14.14
C GLY A 42 -0.19 -2.84 -14.96
N ASP A 43 -1.15 -2.48 -15.82
CA ASP A 43 -1.22 -1.24 -16.61
C ASP A 43 -1.62 -0.01 -15.76
N ILE A 44 -1.44 -0.03 -14.43
CA ILE A 44 -1.70 1.09 -13.51
C ILE A 44 -0.98 2.38 -13.97
N VAL A 45 0.13 2.22 -14.69
CA VAL A 45 0.89 3.29 -15.33
C VAL A 45 0.04 4.18 -16.24
N LYS A 46 -1.02 3.65 -16.89
CA LYS A 46 -1.88 4.44 -17.78
C LYS A 46 -2.79 5.41 -17.04
N GLU A 47 -3.07 5.16 -15.77
CA GLU A 47 -3.96 5.95 -14.92
C GLU A 47 -3.21 7.02 -14.11
N LEU A 48 -1.87 7.02 -14.17
CA LEU A 48 -1.02 7.91 -13.39
C LEU A 48 -0.05 8.66 -14.30
N PRO A 49 0.21 9.95 -14.07
CA PRO A 49 1.19 10.73 -14.83
C PRO A 49 2.63 10.43 -14.38
N LEU A 50 3.02 9.15 -14.33
CA LEU A 50 4.30 8.67 -13.81
C LEU A 50 4.92 7.60 -14.71
N ALA A 51 6.24 7.54 -14.72
CA ALA A 51 6.96 6.49 -15.43
C ALA A 51 6.68 5.10 -14.82
N GLN A 52 6.74 4.06 -15.67
CA GLN A 52 6.49 2.67 -15.27
C GLN A 52 7.41 2.18 -14.13
N SER A 53 8.68 2.60 -14.13
CA SER A 53 9.64 2.29 -13.07
C SER A 53 9.23 2.90 -11.72
N THR A 54 8.80 4.17 -11.72
CA THR A 54 8.31 4.89 -10.53
C THR A 54 7.04 4.25 -9.98
N VAL A 55 6.08 3.90 -10.84
CA VAL A 55 4.86 3.18 -10.43
C VAL A 55 5.20 1.82 -9.84
N SER A 56 6.13 1.09 -10.45
CA SER A 56 6.59 -0.22 -9.93
C SER A 56 7.22 -0.10 -8.54
N GLN A 57 7.99 0.96 -8.29
CA GLN A 57 8.55 1.24 -6.97
C GLN A 57 7.44 1.53 -5.94
N HIS A 58 6.44 2.35 -6.28
CA HIS A 58 5.31 2.60 -5.40
C HIS A 58 4.50 1.34 -5.08
N LEU A 59 4.26 0.48 -6.08
CA LEU A 59 3.58 -0.81 -5.90
C LEU A 59 4.39 -1.75 -4.99
N LYS A 60 5.73 -1.76 -5.12
CA LYS A 60 6.61 -2.52 -4.23
C LYS A 60 6.51 -2.04 -2.79
N GLU A 61 6.54 -0.74 -2.55
CA GLU A 61 6.40 -0.17 -1.20
C GLU A 61 5.03 -0.49 -0.57
N LEU A 62 3.94 -0.35 -1.34
CA LEU A 62 2.59 -0.70 -0.89
C LEU A 62 2.45 -2.20 -0.59
N LYS A 63 3.06 -3.06 -1.42
CA LYS A 63 3.08 -4.51 -1.21
C LYS A 63 3.90 -4.89 0.03
N ASN A 64 5.07 -4.27 0.21
CA ASN A 64 5.91 -4.46 1.39
C ASN A 64 5.18 -4.03 2.67
N ALA A 65 4.33 -3.01 2.60
CA ALA A 65 3.50 -2.58 3.71
C ALA A 65 2.28 -3.49 3.98
N GLY A 66 2.04 -4.49 3.14
CA GLY A 66 0.88 -5.40 3.25
C GLY A 66 -0.44 -4.80 2.76
N ILE A 67 -0.45 -3.56 2.27
CA ILE A 67 -1.67 -2.84 1.86
C ILE A 67 -2.27 -3.45 0.58
N ILE A 68 -1.41 -3.94 -0.32
CA ILE A 68 -1.83 -4.55 -1.58
C ILE A 68 -1.22 -5.95 -1.74
N ARG A 69 -1.94 -6.81 -2.46
CA ARG A 69 -1.43 -8.08 -2.98
C ARG A 69 -1.17 -7.94 -4.47
N GLY A 70 -0.11 -8.59 -4.95
CA GLY A 70 0.18 -8.70 -6.37
C GLY A 70 0.32 -10.17 -6.74
N ASN A 71 -0.59 -10.69 -7.57
CA ASN A 71 -0.50 -12.05 -8.10
C ASN A 71 0.14 -12.01 -9.48
N ILE A 72 1.24 -12.73 -9.67
CA ILE A 72 1.93 -12.81 -10.96
C ILE A 72 1.28 -13.96 -11.72
N THR A 73 0.39 -13.63 -12.66
CA THR A 73 -0.11 -14.62 -13.62
C THR A 73 0.48 -14.26 -14.97
N PRO A 74 1.55 -14.94 -15.44
CA PRO A 74 2.16 -14.62 -16.72
C PRO A 74 1.10 -14.56 -17.84
N PRO A 75 1.09 -13.53 -18.71
CA PRO A 75 2.09 -12.47 -18.86
C PRO A 75 1.84 -11.19 -18.04
N LYS A 76 0.78 -11.11 -17.22
CA LYS A 76 0.35 -9.87 -16.55
C LYS A 76 0.26 -10.00 -15.04
N VAL A 77 0.86 -9.06 -14.32
CA VAL A 77 0.67 -8.96 -12.86
C VAL A 77 -0.69 -8.32 -12.59
N LYS A 78 -1.43 -8.85 -11.62
CA LYS A 78 -2.67 -8.24 -11.12
C LYS A 78 -2.46 -7.73 -9.70
N TYR A 79 -2.89 -6.51 -9.41
CA TYR A 79 -2.84 -5.91 -8.08
C TYR A 79 -4.24 -5.71 -7.51
N CYS A 80 -4.39 -5.95 -6.21
CA CYS A 80 -5.64 -5.75 -5.48
C CYS A 80 -5.35 -5.31 -4.06
N ILE A 81 -6.31 -4.63 -3.42
CA ILE A 81 -6.24 -4.33 -2.00
C ILE A 81 -6.24 -5.64 -1.22
N ASP A 82 -5.34 -5.72 -0.25
CA ASP A 82 -5.37 -6.77 0.75
C ASP A 82 -6.48 -6.46 1.75
N LYS A 83 -7.66 -7.08 1.63
CA LYS A 83 -8.82 -6.74 2.46
C LYS A 83 -8.55 -6.90 3.96
N GLU A 84 -7.77 -7.90 4.34
CA GLU A 84 -7.45 -8.20 5.74
C GLU A 84 -6.52 -7.12 6.31
N ASN A 85 -5.39 -6.88 5.66
CA ASN A 85 -4.45 -5.84 6.08
C ASN A 85 -5.03 -4.42 5.94
N TRP A 86 -5.96 -4.20 5.00
CA TRP A 86 -6.70 -2.95 4.87
C TRP A 86 -7.66 -2.70 6.03
N ASN A 87 -8.30 -3.75 6.56
CA ASN A 87 -9.12 -3.63 7.76
C ASN A 87 -8.25 -3.36 8.99
N ARG A 88 -7.14 -4.09 9.16
CA ARG A 88 -6.17 -3.84 10.22
C ARG A 88 -5.64 -2.41 10.18
N LEU A 89 -5.28 -1.89 9.00
CA LEU A 89 -4.88 -0.50 8.80
C LEU A 89 -5.94 0.49 9.32
N LYS A 90 -7.21 0.29 8.99
CA LYS A 90 -8.30 1.16 9.47
C LYS A 90 -8.42 1.12 10.99
N GLU A 91 -8.33 -0.07 11.59
CA GLU A 91 -8.38 -0.25 13.05
C GLU A 91 -7.21 0.46 13.72
N THR A 92 -5.98 0.23 13.28
CA THR A 92 -4.77 0.88 13.82
C THR A 92 -4.84 2.40 13.71
N ILE A 93 -5.24 2.95 12.55
CA ILE A 93 -5.38 4.41 12.39
C ILE A 93 -6.50 4.95 13.27
N THR A 94 -7.63 4.25 13.36
CA THR A 94 -8.76 4.68 14.20
C THR A 94 -8.35 4.71 15.67
N GLN A 95 -7.67 3.67 16.15
CA GLN A 95 -7.16 3.61 17.53
C GLN A 95 -6.14 4.71 17.82
N PHE A 96 -5.28 5.06 16.86
CA PHE A 96 -4.31 6.16 17.01
C PHE A 96 -4.97 7.55 17.09
N LEU A 97 -6.12 7.74 16.43
CA LEU A 97 -6.83 9.02 16.36
C LEU A 97 -7.88 9.23 17.47
N GLN A 98 -8.11 8.22 18.30
CA GLN A 98 -9.04 8.24 19.45
C GLN A 98 -8.34 8.70 20.71
#